data_AF-A0A6N6KMC8-F1
#
_entry.id   AF-A0A6N6KMC8-F1
#
_cell.length_a   1.000
_cell.length_b   1.000
_cell.length_c   1.000
_cell.angle_alpha   90.00
_cell.angle_beta   90.00
_cell.angle_gamma   90.00
#
_symmetry.space_group_name_H-M   'P 1'
#
loop_
_entity.id
_entity.type
_entity.pdbx_description
1 polymer ?
#
loop_
_entity_poly.entity_id
_entity_poly.type
_entity_poly.pdbx_seq_one_letter_code
_entity_poly.pdbx_strand_id
1 'polypeptide(L)'
;MAHLSYEAGKKRVYYGLILLAVVTLVEVSFSLLGKDHIIEGVEAMSWTVYVIGFILIALSLYKAYFIIYEFMHMKYEVRGLAWSVLLPTSLLIWAVIAFFQEGNSWKNRRHNDGNPGSKKEVPAEQQGMLIGEDVYILSGRG
;
A
#
# COMPACT_ATOMS: atom_id res chain seq x y z
N MET A 1 -9.78 -25.05 -40.08
CA MET A 1 -9.11 -25.42 -38.81
C MET A 1 -9.48 -24.50 -37.63
N ALA A 2 -10.72 -23.99 -37.55
CA ALA A 2 -11.13 -23.04 -36.49
C ALA A 2 -11.83 -23.69 -35.27
N HIS A 3 -12.23 -24.96 -35.36
CA HIS A 3 -13.04 -25.62 -34.33
C HIS A 3 -12.24 -26.11 -33.10
N LEU A 4 -10.96 -26.40 -33.25
CA LEU A 4 -10.13 -26.97 -32.17
C LEU A 4 -9.61 -25.90 -31.17
N SER A 5 -9.55 -24.63 -31.59
CA SER A 5 -8.99 -23.54 -30.79
C SER A 5 -9.96 -23.01 -29.72
N TYR A 6 -11.26 -22.91 -30.06
CA TYR A 6 -12.29 -22.38 -29.16
C TYR A 6 -12.56 -23.28 -27.95
N GLU A 7 -12.65 -24.59 -28.19
CA GLU A 7 -12.79 -25.63 -27.15
C GLU A 7 -11.61 -25.61 -26.17
N ALA A 8 -10.39 -25.47 -26.69
CA ALA A 8 -9.17 -25.43 -25.88
C ALA A 8 -9.10 -24.18 -24.98
N GLY A 9 -9.45 -23.01 -25.52
CA GLY A 9 -9.49 -21.76 -24.76
C GLY A 9 -10.52 -21.80 -23.62
N LYS A 10 -11.76 -22.22 -23.91
CA LYS A 10 -12.82 -22.37 -22.89
C LYS A 10 -12.40 -23.31 -21.76
N LYS A 11 -11.79 -24.44 -22.10
CA LYS A 11 -11.34 -25.44 -21.12
C LYS A 11 -10.31 -24.83 -20.17
N ARG A 12 -9.30 -24.11 -20.68
CA ARG A 12 -8.27 -23.44 -19.87
C ARG A 12 -8.86 -22.45 -18.87
N VAL A 13 -9.78 -21.61 -19.31
CA VAL A 13 -10.46 -20.63 -18.44
C VAL A 13 -11.24 -21.33 -17.32
N TYR A 14 -11.99 -22.39 -17.65
CA TYR A 14 -12.74 -23.16 -16.66
C TYR A 14 -11.84 -23.85 -15.62
N TYR A 15 -10.72 -24.43 -16.06
CA TYR A 15 -9.73 -25.00 -15.13
C TYR A 15 -9.15 -23.93 -14.21
N GLY A 16 -8.80 -22.76 -14.75
CA GLY A 16 -8.32 -21.64 -13.95
C GLY A 16 -9.36 -21.15 -12.95
N LEU A 17 -10.63 -21.13 -13.34
CA LEU A 17 -11.73 -20.63 -12.49
C LEU A 17 -11.98 -21.59 -11.33
N ILE A 18 -12.01 -22.90 -11.62
CA ILE A 18 -12.15 -23.92 -10.59
C ILE A 18 -10.94 -23.93 -9.66
N LEU A 19 -9.71 -23.82 -10.20
CA LEU A 19 -8.50 -23.74 -9.38
C LEU A 19 -8.55 -22.54 -8.43
N LEU A 20 -8.85 -21.34 -8.96
CA LEU A 20 -8.97 -20.14 -8.15
C LEU A 20 -10.07 -20.26 -7.10
N ALA A 21 -11.25 -20.77 -7.48
CA ALA A 21 -12.36 -20.97 -6.56
C ALA A 21 -11.96 -21.90 -5.40
N VAL A 22 -11.29 -23.02 -5.69
CA VAL A 22 -10.79 -23.95 -4.68
C VAL A 22 -9.75 -23.27 -3.78
N VAL A 23 -8.77 -22.56 -4.34
CA VAL A 23 -7.75 -21.85 -3.54
C VAL A 23 -8.40 -20.79 -2.65
N THR A 24 -9.38 -20.03 -3.16
CA THR A 24 -10.13 -19.04 -2.36
C THR A 24 -10.95 -19.69 -1.27
N LEU A 25 -11.60 -20.83 -1.54
CA LEU A 25 -12.39 -21.56 -0.56
C LEU A 25 -11.49 -22.05 0.58
N VAL A 26 -10.36 -22.67 0.23
CA VAL A 26 -9.36 -23.15 1.18
C VAL A 26 -8.82 -22.01 2.04
N GLU A 27 -8.46 -20.88 1.42
CA GLU A 27 -7.97 -19.70 2.15
C GLU A 27 -9.01 -19.17 3.14
N VAL A 28 -10.27 -19.03 2.71
CA VAL A 28 -11.36 -18.58 3.60
C VAL A 28 -11.61 -19.59 4.71
N SER A 29 -11.56 -20.89 4.43
CA SER A 29 -11.67 -21.93 5.46
C SER A 29 -10.54 -21.83 6.50
N PHE A 30 -9.29 -21.69 6.08
CA PHE A 30 -8.16 -21.49 6.99
C PHE A 30 -8.24 -20.16 7.76
N SER A 31 -8.74 -19.11 7.11
CA SER A 31 -8.96 -17.81 7.75
C SER A 31 -10.04 -17.88 8.83
N LEU A 32 -11.16 -18.57 8.58
CA LEU A 32 -12.21 -18.79 9.58
C LEU A 32 -11.73 -19.65 10.75
N LEU A 33 -11.07 -20.78 10.45
CA LEU A 33 -10.54 -21.68 11.48
C LEU A 33 -9.41 -21.05 12.31
N GLY A 34 -8.64 -20.14 11.70
CA GLY A 34 -7.59 -19.40 12.38
C GLY A 34 -8.09 -18.20 13.21
N LYS A 35 -9.27 -17.65 12.89
CA LYS A 35 -9.78 -16.39 13.49
C LYS A 35 -10.87 -16.58 14.54
N ASP A 36 -11.54 -17.73 14.66
CA ASP A 36 -12.80 -17.77 15.43
C ASP A 36 -13.14 -19.11 16.12
N HIS A 37 -13.31 -19.04 17.47
CA HIS A 37 -14.25 -19.79 18.33
C HIS A 37 -13.83 -20.78 19.44
N ILE A 38 -12.57 -20.98 19.89
CA ILE A 38 -12.35 -21.94 21.02
C ILE A 38 -11.60 -21.43 22.25
N ILE A 39 -10.97 -20.26 22.28
CA ILE A 39 -10.24 -19.93 23.51
C ILE A 39 -10.28 -18.45 23.88
N GLU A 40 -11.32 -18.11 24.64
CA GLU A 40 -11.17 -17.15 25.74
C GLU A 40 -10.01 -17.65 26.62
N GLY A 41 -8.83 -17.05 26.50
CA GLY A 41 -7.68 -17.35 27.35
C GLY A 41 -6.50 -18.09 26.71
N VAL A 42 -6.31 -18.03 25.39
CA VAL A 42 -5.05 -18.49 24.78
C VAL A 42 -4.16 -17.32 24.38
N GLU A 43 -3.27 -17.01 25.32
CA GLU A 43 -1.91 -16.57 25.04
C GLU A 43 -1.05 -17.68 24.36
N ALA A 44 -1.64 -18.78 23.89
CA ALA A 44 -0.90 -19.88 23.25
C ALA A 44 -0.51 -19.56 21.80
N MET A 45 0.77 -19.27 21.65
CA MET A 45 1.57 -19.30 20.42
C MET A 45 1.25 -18.23 19.37
N SER A 46 1.74 -17.01 19.63
CA SER A 46 1.86 -15.94 18.63
C SER A 46 2.42 -16.45 17.30
N TRP A 47 3.39 -17.38 17.32
CA TRP A 47 4.02 -17.89 16.10
C TRP A 47 3.06 -18.63 15.15
N THR A 48 2.08 -19.39 15.67
CA THR A 48 1.12 -20.12 14.81
C THR A 48 0.20 -19.17 14.06
N VAL A 49 -0.26 -18.11 14.73
CA VAL A 49 -1.06 -17.05 14.10
C VAL A 49 -0.25 -16.32 13.02
N TYR A 50 1.02 -16.02 13.29
CA TYR A 50 1.91 -15.44 12.28
C TYR A 50 2.14 -16.37 11.09
N VAL A 51 2.31 -17.67 11.31
CA VAL A 51 2.48 -18.66 10.24
C VAL A 51 1.22 -18.79 9.38
N ILE A 52 0.04 -18.88 10.01
CA ILE A 52 -1.23 -18.92 9.28
C ILE A 52 -1.42 -17.63 8.48
N GLY A 53 -1.19 -16.46 9.09
CA GLY A 53 -1.26 -15.17 8.41
C GLY A 53 -0.30 -15.08 7.22
N PHE A 54 0.94 -15.56 7.38
CA PHE A 54 1.91 -15.62 6.29
C PHE A 54 1.45 -16.52 5.14
N ILE A 55 0.90 -17.69 5.44
CA ILE A 55 0.35 -18.61 4.43
C ILE A 55 -0.82 -17.96 3.67
N LEU A 56 -1.73 -17.28 4.36
CA LEU A 56 -2.85 -16.58 3.72
C LEU A 56 -2.37 -15.46 2.78
N ILE A 57 -1.36 -14.69 3.21
CA ILE A 57 -0.73 -13.65 2.36
C ILE A 57 -0.08 -14.28 1.13
N ALA A 58 0.68 -15.36 1.29
CA ALA A 58 1.33 -16.06 0.18
C ALA A 58 0.31 -16.63 -0.82
N LEU A 59 -0.78 -17.26 -0.34
CA LEU A 59 -1.87 -17.76 -1.17
C LEU A 59 -2.59 -16.63 -1.91
N SER A 60 -2.78 -15.47 -1.27
CA SER A 60 -3.33 -14.27 -1.91
C SER A 60 -2.46 -13.76 -3.05
N LEU A 61 -1.13 -13.69 -2.84
CA LEU A 61 -0.18 -13.31 -3.89
C LEU A 61 -0.15 -14.32 -5.04
N TYR A 62 -0.17 -15.62 -4.73
CA TYR A 62 -0.24 -16.68 -5.73
C TYR A 62 -1.48 -16.55 -6.62
N LYS A 63 -2.65 -16.33 -6.02
CA LYS A 63 -3.89 -16.12 -6.78
C LYS A 63 -3.80 -14.89 -7.68
N ALA A 64 -3.29 -13.77 -7.18
CA ALA A 64 -3.12 -12.55 -7.96
C ALA A 64 -2.20 -12.78 -9.17
N TYR A 65 -1.06 -13.44 -8.98
CA TYR A 65 -0.17 -13.84 -10.06
C TYR A 65 -0.88 -14.78 -11.06
N PHE A 66 -1.60 -15.79 -10.57
CA PHE A 66 -2.32 -16.74 -11.42
C PHE A 66 -3.38 -16.06 -12.29
N ILE A 67 -4.14 -15.09 -11.74
CA ILE A 67 -5.12 -14.31 -12.50
C ILE A 67 -4.44 -13.55 -13.65
N ILE A 68 -3.36 -12.83 -13.34
CA ILE A 68 -2.63 -12.01 -14.31
C ILE A 68 -2.03 -12.87 -15.43
N TYR A 69 -1.50 -14.05 -15.12
CA TYR A 69 -0.84 -14.88 -16.14
C TYR A 69 -1.80 -15.77 -16.93
N GLU A 70 -2.79 -16.40 -16.27
CA GLU A 70 -3.66 -17.41 -16.90
C GLU A 70 -4.95 -16.80 -17.48
N PHE A 71 -5.59 -15.85 -16.77
CA PHE A 71 -6.83 -15.24 -17.25
C PHE A 71 -6.60 -14.05 -18.18
N MET A 72 -5.54 -13.29 -17.94
CA MET A 72 -5.19 -12.18 -18.81
C MET A 72 -4.28 -12.61 -19.98
N HIS A 73 -3.95 -13.91 -20.07
CA HIS A 73 -3.16 -14.51 -21.17
C HIS A 73 -1.79 -13.84 -21.41
N MET A 74 -1.26 -13.07 -20.46
CA MET A 74 -0.12 -12.19 -20.72
C MET A 74 1.23 -12.90 -20.73
N LYS A 75 1.25 -14.22 -20.49
CA LYS A 75 2.47 -15.04 -20.51
C LYS A 75 3.09 -15.15 -21.91
N TYR A 76 2.27 -15.15 -22.95
CA TYR A 76 2.71 -15.40 -24.33
C TYR A 76 2.27 -14.31 -25.33
N GLU A 77 1.47 -13.34 -24.88
CA GLU A 77 1.01 -12.21 -25.72
C GLU A 77 1.87 -10.96 -25.56
N VAL A 78 1.61 -9.97 -26.41
CA VAL A 78 2.39 -8.74 -26.58
C VAL A 78 2.66 -8.08 -25.23
N ARG A 79 3.96 -7.90 -24.91
CA ARG A 79 4.44 -7.30 -23.65
C ARG A 79 3.80 -5.94 -23.33
N GLY A 80 3.31 -5.20 -24.33
CA GLY A 80 2.57 -3.96 -24.14
C GLY A 80 1.23 -4.12 -23.42
N LEU A 81 0.52 -5.24 -23.63
CA LEU A 81 -0.71 -5.56 -22.89
C LEU A 81 -0.40 -5.92 -21.43
N ALA A 82 0.75 -6.53 -21.15
CA ALA A 82 1.20 -6.76 -19.77
C ALA A 82 1.37 -5.46 -18.98
N TRP A 83 2.00 -4.46 -19.62
CA TRP A 83 2.18 -3.15 -19.01
C TRP A 83 0.87 -2.41 -18.75
N SER A 84 -0.18 -2.59 -19.55
CA SER A 84 -1.47 -1.91 -19.32
C SER A 84 -2.18 -2.36 -18.05
N VAL A 85 -1.85 -3.55 -17.53
CA VAL A 85 -2.36 -4.09 -16.27
C VAL A 85 -1.38 -3.82 -15.12
N LEU A 86 -0.08 -3.98 -15.37
CA LEU A 86 0.97 -3.79 -14.37
C LEU A 86 1.14 -2.32 -13.96
N LEU A 87 0.99 -1.36 -14.89
CA LEU A 87 1.07 0.07 -14.57
C LEU A 87 0.01 0.50 -13.55
N PRO A 88 -1.31 0.33 -13.81
CA PRO A 88 -2.34 0.78 -12.87
C PRO A 88 -2.28 0.05 -11.53
N THR A 89 -1.92 -1.24 -11.51
CA THR A 89 -1.74 -1.98 -10.24
C THR A 89 -0.52 -1.49 -9.45
N SER A 90 0.60 -1.17 -10.12
CA SER A 90 1.78 -0.59 -9.47
C SER A 90 1.50 0.81 -8.94
N LEU A 91 0.77 1.63 -9.71
CA LEU A 91 0.38 2.98 -9.32
C LEU A 91 -0.59 2.95 -8.13
N LEU A 92 -1.47 1.95 -8.06
CA LEU A 92 -2.33 1.70 -6.90
C LEU A 92 -1.51 1.39 -5.63
N ILE A 93 -0.51 0.50 -5.72
CA ILE A 93 0.37 0.19 -4.58
C ILE A 93 1.09 1.45 -4.10
N TRP A 94 1.64 2.23 -5.02
CA TRP A 94 2.28 3.49 -4.70
C TRP A 94 1.32 4.49 -4.05
N ALA A 95 0.09 4.62 -4.57
CA ALA A 95 -0.94 5.49 -4.03
C ALA A 95 -1.38 5.08 -2.61
N VAL A 96 -1.52 3.79 -2.33
CA VAL A 96 -1.83 3.29 -0.97
C VAL A 96 -0.75 3.72 0.02
N ILE A 97 0.53 3.58 -0.35
CA ILE A 97 1.66 3.99 0.49
C ILE A 97 1.63 5.51 0.72
N ALA A 98 1.44 6.30 -0.34
CA ALA A 98 1.37 7.76 -0.26
C ALA A 98 0.21 8.23 0.64
N PHE A 99 -0.97 7.63 0.51
CA PHE A 99 -2.12 7.97 1.36
C PHE A 99 -1.92 7.59 2.83
N PHE A 100 -1.20 6.50 3.13
CA PHE A 100 -0.88 6.17 4.52
C PHE A 100 0.11 7.17 5.13
N GLN A 101 1.10 7.62 4.35
CA GLN A 101 2.04 8.67 4.78
C GLN A 101 1.33 10.00 5.05
N GLU A 102 0.52 10.44 4.09
CA GLU A 102 -0.26 11.68 4.21
C GLU A 102 -1.27 11.57 5.36
N GLY A 103 -1.98 10.45 5.49
CA GLY A 103 -2.92 10.19 6.59
C GLY A 103 -2.26 10.27 7.97
N ASN A 104 -1.06 9.72 8.12
CA ASN A 104 -0.29 9.83 9.36
C ASN A 104 0.16 11.28 9.65
N SER A 105 0.59 12.02 8.63
CA SER A 105 0.90 13.45 8.73
C SER A 105 -0.31 14.27 9.21
N TRP A 106 -1.49 14.04 8.63
CA TRP A 106 -2.74 14.70 9.04
C TRP A 106 -3.17 14.37 10.47
N LYS A 107 -2.99 13.12 10.91
CA LYS A 107 -3.27 12.72 12.30
C LYS A 107 -2.35 13.48 13.26
N ASN A 108 -1.07 13.61 12.93
CA ASN A 108 -0.09 14.28 13.77
C ASN A 108 -0.32 15.80 13.87
N ARG A 109 -0.79 16.44 12.79
CA ARG A 109 -1.16 17.86 12.80
C ARG A 109 -2.39 18.10 13.67
N ARG A 110 -3.47 17.33 13.48
CA ARG A 110 -4.70 17.48 14.31
C ARG A 110 -4.49 17.29 15.81
N HIS A 111 -3.51 16.48 16.22
CA HIS A 111 -3.16 16.33 17.64
C HIS A 111 -2.38 17.54 18.20
N ASN A 112 -1.64 18.25 17.34
CA ASN A 112 -0.89 19.46 17.69
C ASN A 112 -1.73 20.74 17.54
N ASP A 113 -2.82 20.70 16.77
CA ASP A 113 -3.68 21.85 16.47
C ASP A 113 -4.79 22.06 17.53
N GLY A 114 -4.88 21.16 18.53
CA GLY A 114 -5.79 21.28 19.68
C GLY A 114 -5.44 22.40 20.67
N ASN A 115 -4.36 23.14 20.44
CA ASN A 115 -4.04 24.38 21.15
C ASN A 115 -4.08 25.56 20.17
N PRO A 116 -5.17 26.34 20.12
CA PRO A 116 -5.30 27.50 19.21
C PRO A 116 -4.29 28.65 19.48
N GLY A 117 -3.34 28.48 20.40
CA GLY A 117 -2.33 29.49 20.75
C GLY A 117 -0.90 29.23 20.25
N SER A 118 -0.60 28.13 19.54
CA SER A 118 0.77 27.82 19.10
C SER A 118 0.92 27.94 17.58
N LYS A 119 0.63 29.12 17.02
CA LYS A 119 1.33 29.51 15.79
C LYS A 119 2.80 29.62 16.18
N LYS A 120 3.63 28.66 15.77
CA LYS A 120 5.07 28.86 15.82
C LYS A 120 5.36 30.01 14.87
N GLU A 121 5.63 31.18 15.43
CA GLU A 121 6.13 32.33 14.70
C GLU A 121 7.39 31.87 13.97
N VAL A 122 7.31 31.79 12.65
CA VAL A 122 8.49 31.61 11.81
C VAL A 122 9.31 32.88 12.03
N PRO A 123 10.55 32.81 12.57
CA PRO A 123 11.37 34.00 12.69
C PRO A 123 11.56 34.52 11.27
N ALA A 124 11.14 35.77 11.04
CA ALA A 124 11.35 36.42 9.77
C ALA A 124 12.86 36.39 9.47
N GLU A 125 13.25 35.58 8.49
CA GLU A 125 14.60 35.52 7.99
C GLU A 125 14.98 36.93 7.54
N GLN A 126 15.95 37.52 8.24
CA GLN A 126 16.39 38.89 8.08
C GLN A 126 17.03 39.04 6.70
N GLN A 127 16.18 39.29 5.70
CA GLN A 127 16.59 39.69 4.36
C GLN A 127 17.44 40.96 4.47
N GLY A 128 18.65 40.86 3.91
CA GLY A 128 19.78 41.74 4.14
C GLY A 128 19.47 43.23 4.22
N MET A 129 19.91 43.84 5.32
CA MET A 129 20.00 45.29 5.43
C MET A 129 21.43 45.70 5.04
N LEU A 130 21.61 46.01 3.75
CA LEU A 130 22.75 46.78 3.27
C LEU A 130 22.53 48.25 3.63
N ILE A 131 22.97 48.69 4.80
CA ILE A 131 23.36 50.10 5.01
C ILE A 131 24.58 50.09 5.92
N GLY A 132 25.74 50.38 5.32
CA GLY A 132 27.00 50.58 6.01
C GLY A 132 27.07 51.96 6.65
N GLU A 133 27.71 51.99 7.82
CA GLU A 133 28.61 53.03 8.33
C GLU A 133 28.29 54.51 8.07
N ASP A 134 27.31 55.08 8.78
CA ASP A 134 27.24 56.52 9.07
C ASP A 134 26.12 56.88 10.06
N VAL A 135 26.30 56.59 11.35
CA VAL A 135 25.57 57.31 12.42
C VAL A 135 26.56 57.83 13.45
N TYR A 136 26.86 59.12 13.33
CA TYR A 136 27.69 59.92 14.22
C TYR A 136 27.08 59.96 15.64
N ILE A 137 27.77 59.38 16.62
CA ILE A 137 27.55 59.70 18.03
C ILE A 137 28.58 60.76 18.44
N LEU A 138 28.13 62.02 18.45
CA LEU A 138 28.74 63.05 19.30
C LEU A 138 28.30 62.78 20.74
N SER A 139 29.14 62.10 21.52
CA SER A 139 28.98 62.01 22.98
C SER A 139 30.10 62.80 23.64
N GLY A 140 29.72 63.85 24.35
CA GLY A 140 30.62 64.64 25.18
C GLY A 140 30.87 64.01 26.55
N ARG A 141 31.76 64.69 27.28
CA ARG A 141 32.05 64.60 28.72
C ARG A 141 33.03 63.50 29.16
N GLY A 142 34.30 63.92 29.23
CA GLY A 142 35.29 63.60 30.26
C GLY A 142 36.12 64.86 30.47
#